data_AF-A0A1E9ANN1-F1
#
_entry.id   AF-A0A1E9ANN1-F1
#
_cell.length_a   1.000
_cell.length_b   1.000
_cell.length_c   1.000
_cell.angle_alpha   90.00
_cell.angle_beta   90.00
_cell.angle_gamma   90.00
#
_symmetry.space_group_name_H-M   'P 1'
#
loop_
_entity.id
_entity.type
_entity.pdbx_description
1 polymer ?
#
loop_
_entity_poly.entity_id
_entity_poly.type
_entity_poly.pdbx_seq_one_letter_code
_entity_poly.pdbx_strand_id
1 'polypeptide(L)'
;MRKEQKLNKKLQNIILAVSILIPFGFHLSGMKSQLGQASIMYSILWAIINYLFIMTAVDFSTKFNKILKLPGLKIRKRTYYINIIVYIGFLIFVNIYFLQQIYLRNVEIINALANPFFLIGLFLLFLYNMQNGKFPKKEEKETDIYEISKRSSFRDGKDRLGTLVGSYDKGLVIGNYYFPYENMKSISKSKDEEIMIKGREESKNYIIKIGSLNSANQTIIELNNALNEGKIDEKKINLKKIKNF
;
A
#
# COMPACT_ATOMS: atom_id res chain seq x y z
N MET A 1 10.56 -9.22 18.59
CA MET A 1 10.47 -10.02 17.35
C MET A 1 9.13 -9.79 16.64
N ARG A 2 8.94 -8.65 15.94
CA ARG A 2 7.91 -8.55 14.91
C ARG A 2 8.51 -9.03 13.59
N LYS A 3 8.37 -10.33 13.30
CA LYS A 3 8.25 -10.77 11.91
C LYS A 3 7.19 -9.87 11.28
N GLU A 4 7.34 -9.43 10.02
CA GLU A 4 6.14 -9.10 9.28
C GLU A 4 5.16 -10.25 9.55
N GLN A 5 4.03 -9.95 10.17
CA GLN A 5 2.96 -10.91 10.22
C GLN A 5 2.54 -11.04 8.75
N LYS A 6 3.16 -12.02 8.05
CA LYS A 6 2.47 -12.74 7.00
C LYS A 6 1.04 -12.87 7.49
N LEU A 7 0.12 -12.37 6.67
CA LEU A 7 -1.30 -12.32 6.99
C LEU A 7 -1.68 -13.60 7.76
N ASN A 8 -2.33 -13.46 8.91
CA ASN A 8 -2.58 -14.59 9.82
C ASN A 8 -3.04 -15.81 9.01
N LYS A 9 -2.43 -16.99 9.20
CA LYS A 9 -2.77 -18.21 8.44
C LYS A 9 -4.27 -18.50 8.47
N LYS A 10 -4.94 -18.21 9.59
CA LYS A 10 -6.41 -18.29 9.70
C LYS A 10 -7.12 -17.35 8.73
N LEU A 11 -6.65 -16.11 8.61
CA LEU A 11 -7.19 -15.11 7.69
C LEU A 11 -6.91 -15.48 6.22
N GLN A 12 -5.72 -15.99 5.91
CA GLN A 12 -5.40 -16.50 4.57
C GLN A 12 -6.33 -17.66 4.16
N ASN A 13 -6.57 -18.60 5.08
CA ASN A 13 -7.49 -19.71 4.84
C ASN A 13 -8.94 -19.23 4.64
N ILE A 14 -9.39 -18.22 5.40
CA ILE A 14 -10.70 -17.61 5.20
C ILE A 14 -10.79 -16.94 3.83
N ILE A 15 -9.77 -16.17 3.42
CA ILE A 15 -9.71 -15.54 2.11
C ILE A 15 -9.81 -16.60 1.01
N LEU A 16 -9.01 -17.67 1.10
CA LEU A 16 -9.05 -18.77 0.16
C LEU A 16 -10.45 -19.42 0.09
N ALA A 17 -11.06 -19.69 1.25
CA ALA A 17 -12.40 -20.25 1.31
C ALA A 17 -13.43 -19.34 0.64
N VAL A 18 -13.43 -18.03 0.94
CA VAL A 18 -14.35 -17.06 0.32
C VAL A 18 -14.12 -16.96 -1.18
N SER A 19 -12.85 -16.93 -1.62
CA SER A 19 -12.49 -16.87 -3.04
C SER A 19 -12.96 -18.07 -3.83
N ILE A 20 -13.08 -19.26 -3.21
CA ILE A 20 -13.62 -20.47 -3.83
C ILE A 20 -15.15 -20.52 -3.71
N LEU A 21 -15.70 -20.17 -2.54
CA LEU A 21 -17.13 -20.22 -2.29
C LEU A 21 -17.93 -19.27 -3.18
N ILE A 22 -17.40 -18.10 -3.52
CA ILE A 22 -18.12 -17.16 -4.40
C ILE A 22 -18.34 -17.77 -5.79
N PRO A 23 -17.31 -18.20 -6.55
CA PRO A 23 -17.50 -18.82 -7.87
C PRO A 23 -18.32 -20.11 -7.84
N PHE A 24 -18.02 -21.01 -6.90
CA PHE A 24 -18.65 -22.34 -6.87
C PHE A 24 -20.00 -22.35 -6.16
N GLY A 25 -20.30 -21.38 -5.29
CA GLY A 25 -21.60 -21.25 -4.64
C GLY A 25 -22.73 -21.03 -5.65
N PHE A 26 -22.48 -20.25 -6.71
CA PHE A 26 -23.44 -20.09 -7.80
C PHE A 26 -23.64 -21.38 -8.59
N HIS A 27 -22.58 -22.17 -8.80
CA HIS A 27 -22.70 -23.49 -9.43
C HIS A 27 -23.55 -24.45 -8.56
N LEU A 28 -23.29 -24.50 -7.25
CA LEU A 28 -24.03 -25.31 -6.29
C LEU A 28 -25.48 -24.87 -6.11
N SER A 29 -25.79 -23.59 -6.34
CA SER A 29 -27.16 -23.06 -6.27
C SER A 29 -28.08 -23.56 -7.41
N GLY A 30 -27.54 -24.31 -8.38
CA GLY A 30 -28.30 -24.81 -9.52
C GLY A 30 -28.53 -23.76 -10.63
N MET A 31 -27.87 -22.60 -10.55
CA MET A 31 -27.91 -21.62 -11.64
C MET A 31 -27.32 -22.22 -12.92
N LYS A 32 -28.11 -22.19 -13.99
CA LYS A 32 -27.69 -22.69 -15.30
C LYS A 32 -26.56 -21.83 -15.85
N SER A 33 -25.43 -22.48 -16.11
CA SER A 33 -24.30 -21.87 -16.79
C SER A 33 -24.61 -21.67 -18.28
N GLN A 34 -24.26 -20.51 -18.80
CA GLN A 34 -24.31 -20.20 -20.23
C GLN A 34 -23.10 -20.70 -21.01
N LEU A 35 -22.03 -21.09 -20.31
CA LEU A 35 -20.76 -21.52 -20.89
C LEU A 35 -20.59 -23.05 -20.92
N GLY A 36 -21.62 -23.81 -20.50
CA GLY A 36 -21.57 -25.27 -20.45
C GLY A 36 -20.34 -25.78 -19.67
N GLN A 37 -19.57 -26.69 -20.27
CA GLN A 37 -18.37 -27.27 -19.65
C GLN A 37 -17.24 -26.25 -19.39
N ALA A 38 -17.18 -25.14 -20.15
CA ALA A 38 -16.16 -24.11 -19.93
C ALA A 38 -16.37 -23.33 -18.61
N SER A 39 -17.55 -23.43 -18.00
CA SER A 39 -17.86 -22.76 -16.73
C SER A 39 -16.95 -23.18 -15.58
N ILE A 40 -16.48 -24.42 -15.56
CA ILE A 40 -15.56 -24.92 -14.53
C ILE A 40 -14.23 -24.17 -14.62
N MET A 41 -13.66 -24.07 -15.83
CA MET A 41 -12.41 -23.34 -16.07
C MET A 41 -12.55 -21.85 -15.71
N TYR A 42 -13.65 -21.21 -16.10
CA TYR A 42 -13.93 -19.82 -15.74
C TYR A 42 -14.11 -19.63 -14.23
N SER A 43 -14.72 -20.58 -13.54
CA SER A 43 -14.89 -20.53 -12.07
C SER A 43 -13.55 -20.68 -11.34
N ILE A 44 -12.65 -21.54 -11.84
CA ILE A 44 -11.28 -21.65 -11.30
C ILE A 44 -10.52 -20.33 -11.50
N LEU A 45 -10.58 -19.74 -12.70
CA LEU A 45 -9.94 -18.46 -12.98
C LEU A 45 -10.50 -17.35 -12.08
N TRP A 46 -11.82 -17.32 -11.91
CA TRP A 46 -12.50 -16.39 -11.01
C TRP A 46 -12.01 -16.56 -9.56
N ALA A 47 -11.88 -17.80 -9.07
CA ALA A 47 -11.38 -18.07 -7.72
C ALA A 47 -9.95 -17.57 -7.53
N ILE A 48 -9.06 -17.82 -8.50
CA ILE A 48 -7.67 -17.35 -8.46
C ILE A 48 -7.60 -15.82 -8.43
N ILE A 49 -8.35 -15.15 -9.31
CA ILE A 49 -8.36 -13.69 -9.38
C ILE A 49 -8.92 -13.09 -8.09
N ASN A 50 -10.03 -13.63 -7.57
CA ASN A 50 -10.58 -13.21 -6.28
C ASN A 50 -9.56 -13.37 -5.16
N TYR A 51 -8.87 -14.51 -5.10
CA TYR A 51 -7.84 -14.73 -4.09
C TYR A 51 -6.75 -13.66 -4.14
N LEU A 52 -6.21 -13.37 -5.34
CA LEU A 52 -5.14 -12.38 -5.52
C LEU A 52 -5.58 -10.97 -5.10
N PHE A 53 -6.77 -10.53 -5.54
CA PHE A 53 -7.26 -9.18 -5.24
C PHE A 53 -7.71 -9.04 -3.78
N ILE A 54 -8.40 -10.03 -3.19
CA ILE A 54 -8.79 -9.99 -1.78
C ILE A 54 -7.54 -10.00 -0.90
N MET A 55 -6.57 -10.88 -1.19
CA MET A 55 -5.32 -10.93 -0.45
C MET A 55 -4.57 -9.60 -0.48
N THR A 56 -4.50 -8.97 -1.65
CA THR A 56 -3.85 -7.66 -1.82
C THR A 56 -4.61 -6.54 -1.08
N ALA A 57 -5.93 -6.51 -1.21
CA ALA A 57 -6.78 -5.53 -0.52
C ALA A 57 -6.66 -5.64 1.00
N VAL A 58 -6.64 -6.87 1.53
CA VAL A 58 -6.53 -7.12 2.97
C VAL A 58 -5.11 -6.82 3.48
N ASP A 59 -4.05 -7.22 2.77
CA ASP A 59 -2.67 -6.87 3.15
C ASP A 59 -2.47 -5.35 3.19
N PHE A 60 -2.91 -4.65 2.14
CA PHE A 60 -2.81 -3.20 2.07
C PHE A 60 -3.63 -2.53 3.18
N SER A 61 -4.89 -2.94 3.39
CA SER A 61 -5.77 -2.37 4.41
C SER A 61 -5.24 -2.60 5.82
N THR A 62 -4.70 -3.79 6.12
CA THR A 62 -4.14 -4.08 7.44
C THR A 62 -2.88 -3.27 7.72
N LYS A 63 -2.00 -3.09 6.73
CA LYS A 63 -0.83 -2.21 6.83
C LYS A 63 -1.24 -0.76 7.03
N PHE A 64 -2.19 -0.25 6.25
CA PHE A 64 -2.66 1.12 6.38
C PHE A 64 -3.40 1.39 7.69
N ASN A 65 -4.25 0.46 8.14
CA ASN A 65 -4.96 0.59 9.42
C ASN A 65 -4.00 0.69 10.62
N LYS A 66 -2.81 0.09 10.55
CA LYS A 66 -1.78 0.26 11.59
C LYS A 66 -1.28 1.70 11.65
N ILE A 67 -1.07 2.32 10.48
CA ILE A 67 -0.63 3.71 10.38
C ILE A 67 -1.73 4.65 10.86
N LEU A 68 -2.99 4.45 10.43
CA LEU A 68 -4.13 5.28 10.83
C LEU A 68 -4.37 5.35 12.34
N LYS A 69 -3.95 4.33 13.10
CA LYS A 69 -4.07 4.28 14.56
C LYS A 69 -2.98 5.06 15.30
N LEU A 70 -1.98 5.57 14.60
CA LEU A 70 -0.91 6.35 15.23
C LEU A 70 -1.47 7.70 15.71
N PRO A 71 -1.16 8.11 16.95
CA PRO A 71 -1.68 9.35 17.52
C PRO A 71 -1.05 10.56 16.83
N GLY A 72 -1.86 11.59 16.58
CA GLY A 72 -1.43 12.82 15.90
C GLY A 72 -0.94 12.63 14.47
N LEU A 73 -1.39 11.58 13.77
CA LEU A 73 -0.94 11.26 12.42
C LEU A 73 -1.17 12.41 11.41
N LYS A 74 -0.07 12.97 10.91
CA LYS A 74 0.03 13.95 9.83
C LYS A 74 0.61 13.29 8.59
N ILE A 75 -0.25 12.70 7.75
CA ILE A 75 0.12 12.17 6.43
C ILE A 75 -1.05 12.36 5.44
N ARG A 76 -0.78 12.28 4.14
CA ARG A 76 -1.82 12.35 3.10
C ARG A 76 -2.69 11.08 3.04
N LYS A 77 -3.63 10.96 3.97
CA LYS A 77 -4.55 9.81 4.10
C LYS A 77 -5.33 9.51 2.82
N ARG A 78 -5.64 10.54 2.02
CA ARG A 78 -6.37 10.44 0.74
C ARG A 78 -5.78 9.39 -0.19
N THR A 79 -4.45 9.33 -0.36
CA THR A 79 -3.80 8.38 -1.27
C THR A 79 -4.11 6.93 -0.89
N TYR A 80 -4.16 6.62 0.40
CA TYR A 80 -4.45 5.28 0.87
C TYR A 80 -5.94 4.91 0.73
N TYR A 81 -6.85 5.84 1.03
CA TYR A 81 -8.28 5.60 0.83
C TYR A 81 -8.60 5.36 -0.65
N ILE A 82 -8.01 6.14 -1.57
CA ILE A 82 -8.18 5.90 -3.00
C ILE A 82 -7.65 4.51 -3.39
N ASN A 83 -6.49 4.09 -2.89
CA ASN A 83 -5.99 2.73 -3.15
C ASN A 83 -6.98 1.65 -2.70
N ILE A 84 -7.54 1.78 -1.49
CA ILE A 84 -8.54 0.83 -0.98
C ILE A 84 -9.80 0.82 -1.85
N ILE A 85 -10.32 1.99 -2.21
CA ILE A 85 -11.50 2.13 -3.08
C ILE A 85 -11.24 1.47 -4.43
N VAL A 86 -10.06 1.68 -5.02
CA VAL A 86 -9.67 1.07 -6.30
C VAL A 86 -9.62 -0.45 -6.19
N TYR A 87 -9.00 -1.01 -5.14
CA TYR A 87 -8.96 -2.46 -4.93
C TYR A 87 -10.35 -3.07 -4.73
N ILE A 88 -11.21 -2.41 -3.95
CA ILE A 88 -12.62 -2.82 -3.78
C ILE A 88 -13.38 -2.73 -5.11
N GLY A 89 -13.16 -1.66 -5.87
CA GLY A 89 -13.76 -1.47 -7.19
C GLY A 89 -13.36 -2.57 -8.18
N PHE A 90 -12.07 -2.95 -8.21
CA PHE A 90 -11.61 -4.08 -9.01
C PHE A 90 -12.24 -5.40 -8.57
N LEU A 91 -12.37 -5.64 -7.26
CA LEU A 91 -13.05 -6.83 -6.75
C LEU A 91 -14.51 -6.88 -7.18
N ILE A 92 -15.25 -5.79 -7.04
CA ILE A 92 -16.64 -5.70 -7.46
C ILE A 92 -16.74 -5.97 -8.97
N PHE A 93 -15.92 -5.30 -9.77
CA PHE A 93 -15.92 -5.48 -11.22
C PHE A 93 -15.63 -6.92 -11.63
N VAL A 94 -14.57 -7.53 -11.09
CA VAL A 94 -14.20 -8.93 -11.37
C VAL A 94 -15.36 -9.87 -11.08
N ASN A 95 -16.00 -9.73 -9.92
CA ASN A 95 -17.10 -10.60 -9.54
C ASN A 95 -18.31 -10.41 -10.45
N ILE A 96 -18.67 -9.18 -10.79
CA ILE A 96 -19.76 -8.89 -11.73
C ILE A 96 -19.43 -9.42 -13.12
N TYR A 97 -18.21 -9.22 -13.60
CA TYR A 97 -17.75 -9.68 -14.91
C TYR A 97 -17.86 -11.21 -15.04
N PHE A 98 -17.31 -11.98 -14.08
CA PHE A 98 -17.42 -13.43 -14.14
C PHE A 98 -18.86 -13.92 -13.96
N LEU A 99 -19.66 -13.28 -13.11
CA LEU A 99 -21.08 -13.58 -12.95
C LEU A 99 -21.84 -13.35 -14.28
N GLN A 100 -21.54 -12.26 -14.98
CA GLN A 100 -22.10 -11.92 -16.28
C GLN A 100 -21.74 -12.96 -17.34
N GLN A 101 -20.47 -13.35 -17.42
CA GLN A 101 -19.98 -14.31 -18.41
C GLN A 101 -20.52 -15.72 -18.19
N ILE A 102 -20.58 -16.19 -16.94
CA ILE A 102 -20.94 -17.58 -16.63
C ILE A 102 -22.46 -17.74 -16.54
N TYR A 103 -23.19 -16.78 -15.97
CA TYR A 103 -24.59 -16.98 -15.55
C TYR A 103 -25.59 -15.92 -16.05
N LEU A 104 -25.27 -14.63 -15.95
CA LEU A 104 -26.24 -13.53 -16.05
C LEU A 104 -26.07 -12.61 -17.27
N ARG A 105 -25.71 -13.17 -18.43
CA ARG A 105 -25.43 -12.39 -19.66
C ARG A 105 -26.59 -11.56 -20.19
N ASN A 106 -27.84 -11.91 -19.83
CA ASN A 106 -29.04 -11.23 -20.34
C ASN A 106 -29.61 -10.22 -19.32
N VAL A 107 -28.92 -9.97 -18.20
CA VAL A 107 -29.36 -9.02 -17.19
C VAL A 107 -28.75 -7.65 -17.48
N GLU A 108 -29.59 -6.69 -17.88
CA GLU A 108 -29.15 -5.35 -18.31
C GLU A 108 -28.27 -4.65 -17.27
N ILE A 109 -28.67 -4.65 -16.00
CA ILE A 109 -27.89 -3.99 -14.93
C ILE A 109 -26.50 -4.62 -14.75
N ILE A 110 -26.40 -5.94 -14.90
CA ILE A 110 -25.13 -6.68 -14.81
C ILE A 110 -24.24 -6.37 -16.01
N ASN A 111 -24.82 -6.28 -17.22
CA ASN A 111 -24.09 -5.88 -18.43
C ASN A 111 -23.58 -4.44 -18.35
N ALA A 112 -24.38 -3.52 -17.79
CA ALA A 112 -23.96 -2.13 -17.60
C ALA A 112 -22.78 -2.03 -16.61
N LEU A 113 -22.80 -2.82 -15.54
CA LEU A 113 -21.74 -2.83 -14.53
C LEU A 113 -20.47 -3.60 -14.97
N ALA A 114 -20.62 -4.61 -15.85
CA ALA A 114 -19.50 -5.33 -16.46
C ALA A 114 -18.86 -4.58 -17.65
N ASN A 115 -19.21 -3.31 -17.86
CA ASN A 115 -18.76 -2.54 -19.01
C ASN A 115 -17.24 -2.26 -18.96
N PRO A 116 -16.50 -2.49 -20.07
CA PRO A 116 -15.07 -2.18 -20.16
C PRO A 116 -14.69 -0.73 -19.78
N PHE A 117 -15.57 0.25 -19.99
CA PHE A 117 -15.34 1.64 -19.59
C PHE A 117 -15.24 1.81 -18.07
N PHE A 118 -15.96 1.00 -17.28
CA PHE A 118 -15.82 1.00 -15.83
C PHE A 118 -14.42 0.52 -15.42
N LEU A 119 -13.94 -0.54 -16.06
CA LEU A 119 -12.59 -1.06 -15.85
C LEU A 119 -11.51 -0.02 -16.24
N ILE A 120 -11.68 0.65 -17.38
CA ILE A 120 -10.78 1.74 -17.80
C ILE A 120 -10.77 2.86 -16.76
N GLY A 121 -11.94 3.27 -16.26
CA GLY A 121 -12.05 4.26 -15.19
C GLY A 121 -11.28 3.88 -13.93
N LEU A 122 -11.40 2.62 -13.48
CA LEU A 122 -10.64 2.09 -12.35
C LEU A 122 -9.13 2.12 -12.60
N PHE A 123 -8.68 1.75 -13.80
CA PHE A 123 -7.27 1.83 -14.17
C PHE A 123 -6.76 3.27 -14.19
N LEU A 124 -7.52 4.21 -14.76
CA LEU A 124 -7.13 5.62 -14.77
C LEU A 124 -7.04 6.19 -13.34
N LEU A 125 -8.00 5.85 -12.48
CA LEU A 125 -7.97 6.24 -11.07
C LEU A 125 -6.76 5.63 -10.34
N PHE A 126 -6.45 4.36 -10.60
CA PHE A 126 -5.25 3.70 -10.08
C PHE A 126 -3.98 4.42 -10.52
N LEU A 127 -3.82 4.67 -11.83
CA LEU A 127 -2.65 5.34 -12.41
C LEU A 127 -2.46 6.76 -11.85
N TYR A 128 -3.57 7.49 -11.70
CA TYR A 128 -3.56 8.81 -11.07
C TYR A 128 -3.13 8.73 -9.61
N ASN A 129 -3.67 7.77 -8.86
CA ASN A 129 -3.31 7.62 -7.45
C ASN A 129 -1.84 7.22 -7.26
N MET A 130 -1.28 6.44 -8.18
CA MET A 130 0.14 6.13 -8.18
C MET A 130 1.04 7.35 -8.38
N GLN A 131 0.52 8.50 -8.84
CA GLN A 131 1.28 9.75 -8.87
C GLN A 131 1.36 10.45 -7.50
N ASN A 132 0.52 10.05 -6.53
CA ASN A 132 0.32 10.72 -5.25
C ASN A 132 1.17 10.11 -4.13
N GLY A 133 2.39 9.72 -4.46
CA GLY A 133 3.42 9.33 -3.52
C GLY A 133 4.00 7.95 -3.81
N LYS A 134 5.10 7.66 -3.13
CA LYS A 134 5.92 6.48 -3.40
C LYS A 134 6.05 5.61 -2.16
N PHE A 135 5.68 4.34 -2.29
CA PHE A 135 5.83 3.37 -1.22
C PHE A 135 7.30 2.93 -1.11
N PRO A 136 7.85 2.85 0.12
CA PRO A 136 9.21 2.38 0.32
C PRO A 136 9.32 0.87 0.06
N LYS A 137 10.44 0.47 -0.54
CA LYS A 137 10.86 -0.92 -0.63
C LYS A 137 11.56 -1.33 0.66
N LYS A 138 11.23 -2.50 1.19
CA LYS A 138 11.91 -3.08 2.34
C LYS A 138 12.81 -4.23 1.88
N GLU A 139 14.08 -4.17 2.23
CA GLU A 139 15.01 -5.30 2.13
C GLU A 139 15.33 -5.80 3.55
N GLU A 140 14.96 -7.04 3.85
CA GLU A 140 15.29 -7.69 5.12
C GLU A 140 16.63 -8.42 5.01
N LYS A 141 17.68 -7.84 5.60
CA LYS A 141 19.01 -8.45 5.75
C LYS A 141 19.38 -8.48 7.23
N GLU A 142 20.67 -8.47 7.58
CA GLU A 142 21.11 -8.21 8.97
C GLU A 142 20.65 -6.84 9.46
N THR A 143 20.67 -5.84 8.56
CA THR A 143 20.09 -4.51 8.77
C THR A 143 18.91 -4.34 7.83
N ASP A 144 17.76 -3.91 8.36
CA ASP A 144 16.59 -3.64 7.54
C ASP A 144 16.80 -2.34 6.75
N ILE A 145 16.64 -2.40 5.43
CA ILE A 145 16.76 -1.23 4.56
C ILE A 145 15.39 -0.86 4.02
N TYR A 146 14.97 0.38 4.27
CA TYR A 146 13.75 0.97 3.75
C TYR A 146 14.12 2.04 2.72
N GLU A 147 13.80 1.83 1.45
CA GLU A 147 14.22 2.72 0.36
C GLU A 147 13.04 3.35 -0.37
N ILE A 148 12.99 4.68 -0.38
CA ILE A 148 12.27 5.47 -1.38
C ILE A 148 13.28 5.87 -2.46
N SER A 149 13.37 5.05 -3.51
CA SER A 149 14.36 5.23 -4.56
C SER A 149 14.18 6.56 -5.31
N LYS A 150 15.25 7.08 -5.92
CA LYS A 150 15.15 8.16 -6.93
C LYS A 150 14.40 7.74 -8.19
N ARG A 151 14.60 6.49 -8.62
CA ARG A 151 14.08 6.00 -9.90
C ARG A 151 12.58 5.74 -9.82
N SER A 152 11.81 6.31 -10.74
CA SER A 152 10.36 6.05 -10.81
C SER A 152 10.09 4.57 -11.07
N SER A 153 9.06 4.02 -10.42
CA SER A 153 8.63 2.63 -10.58
C SER A 153 7.13 2.60 -10.70
N PHE A 154 6.62 1.85 -11.67
CA PHE A 154 5.18 1.62 -11.78
C PHE A 154 4.65 0.84 -10.56
N ARG A 155 5.46 -0.04 -9.98
CA ARG A 155 5.06 -0.88 -8.85
C ARG A 155 4.97 -0.10 -7.53
N ASP A 156 5.86 0.86 -7.34
CA ASP A 156 6.05 1.54 -6.04
C ASP A 156 5.40 2.92 -6.01
N GLY A 157 4.83 3.36 -7.13
CA GLY A 157 4.32 4.70 -7.32
C GLY A 157 5.40 5.73 -7.69
N LYS A 158 4.91 6.95 -7.90
CA LYS A 158 5.68 8.12 -8.27
C LYS A 158 5.37 9.22 -7.28
N ASP A 159 6.41 9.94 -6.91
CA ASP A 159 6.35 11.02 -5.93
C ASP A 159 6.08 12.37 -6.60
N ARG A 160 5.16 12.42 -7.59
CA ARG A 160 5.02 13.57 -8.49
C ARG A 160 4.03 14.61 -7.99
N LEU A 161 2.87 14.17 -7.50
CA LEU A 161 1.75 15.03 -7.07
C LEU A 161 1.62 15.12 -5.55
N GLY A 162 2.51 14.45 -4.81
CA GLY A 162 2.59 14.46 -3.36
C GLY A 162 3.41 13.28 -2.86
N THR A 163 3.46 13.12 -1.55
CA THR A 163 4.33 12.15 -0.87
C THR A 163 3.54 11.25 0.08
N LEU A 164 4.17 10.13 0.45
CA LEU A 164 3.73 9.26 1.55
C LEU A 164 4.66 9.39 2.76
N VAL A 165 5.29 10.56 2.91
CA VAL A 165 6.08 10.89 4.10
C VAL A 165 5.22 11.78 4.99
N GLY A 166 5.29 11.55 6.29
CA GLY A 166 4.59 12.34 7.29
C GLY A 166 5.15 12.09 8.68
N SER A 167 4.41 12.53 9.68
CA SER A 167 4.76 12.34 11.09
C SER A 167 3.56 11.84 11.90
N TYR A 168 3.86 11.35 13.08
CA TYR A 168 2.91 11.11 14.16
C TYR A 168 3.55 11.60 15.46
N ASP A 169 2.83 11.61 16.57
CA ASP A 169 3.30 12.32 17.78
C ASP A 169 4.70 11.93 18.25
N LYS A 170 5.09 10.66 18.06
CA LYS A 170 6.38 10.12 18.53
C LYS A 170 7.38 9.80 17.42
N GLY A 171 7.09 10.09 16.15
CA GLY A 171 8.00 9.68 15.08
C GLY A 171 7.60 10.06 13.67
N LEU A 172 8.36 9.52 12.71
CA LEU A 172 8.10 9.66 11.27
C LEU A 172 7.26 8.50 10.75
N VAL A 173 6.49 8.78 9.70
CA VAL A 173 5.77 7.80 8.90
C VAL A 173 6.25 7.87 7.47
N ILE A 174 6.54 6.71 6.87
CA ILE A 174 7.01 6.58 5.50
C ILE A 174 6.26 5.42 4.86
N GLY A 175 5.29 5.74 4.01
CA GLY A 175 4.39 4.77 3.40
C GLY A 175 3.65 3.96 4.46
N ASN A 176 3.91 2.67 4.51
CA ASN A 176 3.27 1.74 5.43
C ASN A 176 4.12 1.44 6.68
N TYR A 177 5.20 2.20 6.89
CA TYR A 177 6.12 2.02 8.02
C TYR A 177 6.15 3.27 8.89
N TYR A 178 6.44 3.09 10.16
CA TYR A 178 6.59 4.17 11.12
C TYR A 178 7.86 3.97 11.95
N PHE A 179 8.49 5.06 12.36
CA PHE A 179 9.80 5.06 12.99
C PHE A 179 9.79 6.04 14.17
N PRO A 180 9.83 5.56 15.42
CA PRO A 180 9.93 6.42 16.60
C PRO A 180 11.21 7.28 16.59
N TYR A 181 11.12 8.56 16.97
CA TYR A 181 12.27 9.46 17.07
C TYR A 181 13.32 8.98 18.09
N GLU A 182 12.87 8.35 19.17
CA GLU A 182 13.73 7.74 20.20
C GLU A 182 14.69 6.70 19.61
N ASN A 183 14.22 5.92 18.63
CA ASN A 183 14.97 4.85 17.98
C ASN A 183 15.93 5.34 16.90
N MET A 184 15.83 6.61 16.50
CA MET A 184 16.72 7.22 15.53
C MET A 184 18.05 7.56 16.20
N LYS A 185 19.15 7.09 15.61
CA LYS A 185 20.52 7.32 16.08
C LYS A 185 21.20 8.45 15.33
N SER A 186 21.03 8.49 14.02
CA SER A 186 21.59 9.55 13.19
C SER A 186 20.78 9.81 11.93
N ILE A 187 20.77 11.06 11.52
CA ILE A 187 20.12 11.56 10.31
C ILE A 187 21.17 12.34 9.54
N SER A 188 21.44 11.95 8.30
CA SER A 188 22.48 12.58 7.49
C SER A 188 22.12 12.59 6.01
N LYS A 189 22.88 13.34 5.22
CA LYS A 189 22.82 13.26 3.76
C LYS A 189 23.85 12.24 3.25
N SER A 190 23.47 11.39 2.30
CA SER A 190 24.40 10.51 1.60
C SER A 190 25.23 11.30 0.58
N LYS A 191 26.25 10.65 -0.02
CA LYS A 191 27.01 11.22 -1.15
C LYS A 191 26.12 11.53 -2.35
N ASP A 192 25.04 10.77 -2.50
CA ASP A 192 24.06 10.95 -3.57
C ASP A 192 22.96 11.93 -3.16
N GLU A 193 23.17 12.81 -2.18
CA GLU A 193 22.18 13.78 -1.72
C GLU A 193 20.86 13.16 -1.18
N GLU A 194 20.87 11.87 -0.84
CA GLU A 194 19.71 11.18 -0.25
C GLU A 194 19.68 11.39 1.26
N ILE A 195 18.48 11.45 1.85
CA ILE A 195 18.36 11.46 3.30
C ILE A 195 18.54 10.04 3.81
N MET A 196 19.48 9.86 4.73
CA MET A 196 19.71 8.61 5.43
C MET A 196 19.37 8.75 6.91
N ILE A 197 18.45 7.92 7.39
CA ILE A 197 18.12 7.82 8.82
C ILE A 197 18.56 6.44 9.29
N LYS A 198 19.48 6.40 10.25
CA LYS A 198 19.93 5.17 10.89
C LYS A 198 19.31 5.08 12.27
N GLY A 199 18.86 3.88 12.64
CA GLY A 199 18.34 3.64 13.97
C GLY A 199 18.44 2.18 14.37
N ARG A 200 17.90 1.89 15.55
CA ARG A 200 17.80 0.55 16.10
C ARG A 200 16.43 0.39 16.72
N GLU A 201 15.74 -0.68 16.36
CA GLU A 201 14.47 -1.06 16.98
C GLU A 201 14.67 -2.44 17.60
N GLU A 202 14.40 -2.55 18.90
CA GLU A 202 14.71 -3.75 19.69
C GLU A 202 16.18 -4.21 19.49
N SER A 203 16.37 -5.33 18.79
CA SER A 203 17.65 -5.99 18.52
C SER A 203 18.18 -5.77 17.11
N LYS A 204 17.45 -5.09 16.21
CA LYS A 204 17.82 -4.97 14.79
C LYS A 204 18.09 -3.53 14.39
N ASN A 205 19.18 -3.32 13.65
CA ASN A 205 19.45 -2.01 13.05
C ASN A 205 18.57 -1.80 11.82
N TYR A 206 18.21 -0.55 11.56
CA TYR A 206 17.54 -0.16 10.33
C TYR A 206 18.20 1.06 9.68
N ILE A 207 18.06 1.14 8.36
CA ILE A 207 18.46 2.28 7.54
C ILE A 207 17.29 2.66 6.66
N ILE A 208 16.89 3.93 6.74
CA ILE A 208 15.93 4.53 5.83
C ILE A 208 16.72 5.35 4.81
N LYS A 209 16.50 5.12 3.53
CA LYS A 209 17.08 5.87 2.41
C LYS A 209 15.95 6.56 1.65
N ILE A 210 16.01 7.88 1.57
CA ILE A 210 14.99 8.69 0.90
C ILE A 210 15.69 9.49 -0.19
N GLY A 211 15.62 8.96 -1.41
CA GLY A 211 16.24 9.56 -2.58
C GLY A 211 15.26 10.40 -3.43
N SER A 212 13.96 10.12 -3.38
CA SER A 212 12.99 10.92 -4.14
C SER A 212 12.88 12.34 -3.58
N LEU A 213 12.94 13.35 -4.46
CA LEU A 213 13.03 14.76 -4.10
C LEU A 213 11.88 15.23 -3.20
N ASN A 214 10.64 14.97 -3.58
CA ASN A 214 9.48 15.44 -2.82
C ASN A 214 9.43 14.80 -1.43
N SER A 215 9.67 13.48 -1.34
CA SER A 215 9.74 12.74 -0.08
C SER A 215 10.91 13.23 0.78
N ALA A 216 12.06 13.54 0.18
CA ALA A 216 13.19 14.09 0.90
C ALA A 216 12.86 15.47 1.50
N ASN A 217 12.28 16.36 0.70
CA ASN A 217 11.84 17.68 1.17
C ASN A 217 10.80 17.57 2.28
N GLN A 218 9.80 16.71 2.13
CA GLN A 218 8.81 16.48 3.19
C GLN A 218 9.47 15.93 4.46
N THR A 219 10.42 15.00 4.33
CA THR A 219 11.16 14.46 5.48
C THR A 219 11.89 15.57 6.23
N ILE A 220 12.54 16.49 5.50
CA ILE A 220 13.23 17.64 6.11
C ILE A 220 12.24 18.52 6.89
N ILE A 221 11.07 18.82 6.30
CA ILE A 221 10.02 19.59 6.96
C ILE A 221 9.57 18.91 8.26
N GLU A 222 9.25 17.62 8.22
CA GLU A 222 8.81 16.88 9.40
C GLU A 222 9.90 16.78 10.50
N LEU A 223 11.17 16.66 10.09
CA LEU A 223 12.29 16.63 11.03
C LEU A 223 12.54 17.99 11.68
N ASN A 224 12.45 19.08 10.92
CA ASN A 224 12.58 20.44 11.47
C ASN A 224 11.45 20.76 12.43
N ASN A 225 10.21 20.35 12.12
CA ASN A 225 9.07 20.48 13.03
C ASN A 225 9.32 19.71 14.33
N ALA A 226 9.79 18.46 14.23
CA ALA A 226 10.11 17.65 15.40
C ALA A 226 11.26 18.24 16.24
N LEU A 227 12.25 18.87 15.60
CA LEU A 227 13.35 19.55 16.28
C LEU A 227 12.83 20.77 17.06
N ASN A 228 12.01 21.60 16.42
CA ASN A 228 11.42 22.79 17.03
C ASN A 228 10.47 22.44 18.20
N GLU A 229 9.79 21.29 18.12
CA GLU A 229 8.93 20.76 19.18
C GLU A 229 9.72 19.98 20.27
N GLY A 230 11.06 19.89 20.17
CA GLY A 230 11.90 19.19 21.15
C GLY A 230 11.75 17.66 21.15
N LYS A 231 11.19 17.08 20.09
CA LYS A 231 10.95 15.63 19.96
C LYS A 231 12.18 14.85 19.49
N ILE A 232 13.18 15.54 18.96
CA ILE A 232 14.45 14.96 18.50
C ILE A 232 15.62 15.83 18.96
N ASP A 233 16.73 15.19 19.34
CA ASP A 233 17.97 15.88 19.72
C ASP A 233 18.71 16.38 18.46
N GLU A 234 19.07 17.66 18.45
CA GLU A 234 19.83 18.31 17.36
C GLU A 234 21.12 17.55 17.03
N LYS A 235 21.77 16.93 18.03
CA LYS A 235 23.01 16.16 17.85
C LYS A 235 22.83 14.95 16.92
N LYS A 236 21.60 14.45 16.77
CA LYS A 236 21.28 13.34 15.86
C LYS A 236 21.20 13.79 14.40
N ILE A 237 21.06 15.09 14.14
CA ILE A 237 20.86 15.65 12.80
C ILE A 237 22.18 16.21 12.29
N ASN A 238 22.83 15.47 11.38
CA ASN A 238 23.99 15.92 10.64
C ASN A 238 23.61 16.21 9.18
N LEU A 239 22.63 17.10 9.02
CA LEU A 239 22.30 17.74 7.76
C LEU A 239 22.99 19.10 7.83
N LYS A 240 24.16 19.26 7.18
CA LYS A 240 24.90 20.55 7.16
C LYS A 240 23.90 21.69 6.98
N LYS A 241 23.74 22.52 8.03
CA LYS A 241 22.80 23.65 8.18
C LYS A 241 21.82 23.76 7.01
N ILE A 242 20.60 23.25 7.20
CA ILE A 242 19.46 23.62 6.36
C ILE A 242 19.27 25.13 6.56
N LYS A 243 19.93 25.94 5.74
CA LYS A 243 19.60 27.35 5.59
C LYS A 243 18.19 27.37 5.02
N ASN A 244 17.26 27.86 5.86
CA ASN A 244 15.94 28.41 5.57
C ASN A 244 15.41 28.14 4.16
N PHE A 245 14.34 27.33 4.09
CA PHE A 245 13.29 27.54 3.09
C PHE A 245 12.41 28.69 3.57
#